data_AF-A0A4P5RKS8-F1
#
_entry.id   AF-A0A4P5RKS8-F1
#
_cell.length_a   1.000
_cell.length_b   1.000
_cell.length_c   1.000
_cell.angle_alpha   90.00
_cell.angle_beta   90.00
_cell.angle_gamma   90.00
#
_symmetry.space_group_name_H-M   'P 1'
#
loop_
_entity.id
_entity.type
_entity.pdbx_description
1 polymer ?
#
loop_
_entity_poly.entity_id
_entity_poly.type
_entity_poly.pdbx_seq_one_letter_code
_entity_poly.pdbx_strand_id
1 'polypeptide(L)'
;MKFEDFLEDDNEDVMIRMEHDDGFKVTFLTAPPEVFTTKDELGPLVYGIGDKDVCVAFNSDLVELMIAESIEKNGETYGAQASAFLPITLILNKGLKAANKYIQDQK
;
A
#
# COMPACT_ATOMS: atom_id res chain seq x y z
N MET A 1 8.83 14.78 -8.69
CA MET A 1 9.21 13.82 -7.64
C MET A 1 9.92 12.68 -8.33
N LYS A 2 11.13 12.34 -7.89
CA LYS A 2 11.83 11.15 -8.36
C LYS A 2 11.41 9.97 -7.47
N PHE A 3 11.35 8.77 -8.02
CA PHE A 3 10.86 7.62 -7.25
C PHE A 3 11.80 7.17 -6.14
N GLU A 4 13.09 7.53 -6.25
CA GLU A 4 14.08 7.41 -5.19
C GLU A 4 13.66 8.17 -3.92
N ASP A 5 12.87 9.24 -4.07
CA ASP A 5 12.31 10.03 -2.96
C ASP A 5 11.31 9.21 -2.09
N PHE A 6 10.74 8.10 -2.60
CA PHE A 6 9.89 7.18 -1.81
C PHE A 6 10.68 6.15 -1.00
N LEU A 7 11.99 6.04 -1.24
CA LEU A 7 12.89 5.16 -0.49
C LEU A 7 13.52 5.87 0.71
N GLU A 8 13.29 7.18 0.88
CA GLU A 8 13.72 7.96 2.05
C GLU A 8 12.83 7.64 3.26
N ASP A 9 13.41 7.52 4.46
CA ASP A 9 12.72 7.03 5.66
C ASP A 9 11.68 8.01 6.23
N ASP A 10 11.67 9.26 5.76
CA ASP A 10 10.79 10.35 6.19
C ASP A 10 9.64 10.64 5.20
N ASN A 11 9.43 9.76 4.22
CA ASN A 11 8.33 9.93 3.26
C ASN A 11 6.97 9.58 3.90
N GLU A 12 6.14 10.60 4.10
CA GLU A 12 4.80 10.49 4.71
C GLU A 12 3.82 9.62 3.91
N ASP A 13 4.09 9.38 2.62
CA ASP A 13 3.26 8.52 1.77
C ASP A 13 3.56 7.03 1.99
N VAL A 14 4.69 6.68 2.61
CA VAL A 14 5.10 5.29 2.85
C VAL A 14 4.34 4.73 4.05
N MET A 15 3.55 3.69 3.80
CA MET A 15 2.78 3.00 4.83
C MET A 15 3.61 1.93 5.55
N ILE A 16 4.29 1.08 4.79
CA ILE A 16 5.12 -0.01 5.32
C ILE A 16 6.17 -0.42 4.28
N ARG A 17 7.35 -0.82 4.76
CA ARG A 17 8.36 -1.52 3.96
C ARG A 17 8.56 -2.92 4.50
N MET A 18 8.61 -3.89 3.61
CA MET A 18 8.84 -5.29 3.94
C MET A 18 10.02 -5.80 3.13
N GLU A 19 10.96 -6.47 3.79
CA GLU A 19 12.08 -7.14 3.14
C GLU A 19 11.86 -8.65 3.24
N HIS A 20 12.02 -9.34 2.11
CA HIS A 20 11.94 -10.79 2.01
C HIS A 20 13.36 -11.40 2.00
N ASP A 21 13.48 -12.66 2.42
CA ASP A 21 14.79 -13.33 2.62
C ASP A 21 15.65 -13.43 1.36
N ASP A 22 15.05 -13.36 0.16
CA ASP A 22 15.75 -13.35 -1.13
C ASP A 22 16.24 -11.95 -1.55
N GLY A 23 16.08 -10.96 -0.66
CA GLY A 23 16.51 -9.58 -0.80
C GLY A 23 15.53 -8.70 -1.57
N PHE A 24 14.33 -9.18 -1.91
CA PHE A 24 13.28 -8.33 -2.46
C PHE A 24 12.73 -7.40 -1.38
N LYS A 25 12.59 -6.13 -1.71
CA LYS A 25 11.97 -5.11 -0.85
C LYS A 25 10.67 -4.67 -1.47
N VAL A 26 9.59 -4.74 -0.68
CA VAL A 26 8.26 -4.30 -1.07
C VAL A 26 7.88 -3.08 -0.25
N THR A 27 7.75 -1.93 -0.93
CA THR A 27 7.35 -0.67 -0.33
C THR A 27 5.87 -0.41 -0.65
N PHE A 28 5.05 -0.34 0.39
CA PHE A 28 3.65 0.05 0.28
C PHE A 28 3.55 1.55 0.51
N LEU A 29 2.84 2.24 -0.37
CA LEU A 29 2.63 3.67 -0.27
C LEU A 29 1.23 4.07 -0.71
N THR A 30 0.79 5.24 -0.29
CA THR A 30 -0.38 5.91 -0.86
C THR A 30 0.03 6.83 -1.99
N ALA A 31 -0.83 7.00 -2.99
CA ALA A 31 -0.60 7.93 -4.08
C ALA A 31 -1.88 8.73 -4.39
N PRO A 32 -1.73 9.92 -5.01
CA PRO A 32 -2.88 10.73 -5.43
C PRO A 32 -3.79 9.95 -6.40
N PRO A 33 -5.13 10.12 -6.34
CA PRO A 33 -6.06 9.39 -7.21
C PRO A 33 -5.79 9.57 -8.71
N GLU A 34 -5.14 10.66 -9.12
CA GLU A 34 -4.83 11.02 -10.50
C GLU A 34 -3.92 10.02 -11.20
N VAL A 35 -3.12 9.25 -10.46
CA VAL A 35 -2.21 8.26 -11.06
C VAL A 35 -2.91 6.92 -11.37
N PHE A 36 -4.14 6.72 -10.88
CA PHE A 36 -4.89 5.49 -11.07
C PHE A 36 -5.87 5.60 -12.24
N THR A 37 -5.91 4.57 -13.10
CA THR A 37 -6.88 4.48 -14.20
C THR A 37 -8.30 4.22 -13.72
N THR A 38 -8.44 3.50 -12.60
CA THR A 38 -9.71 3.17 -11.97
C THR A 38 -9.67 3.74 -10.55
N LYS A 39 -10.43 4.81 -10.31
CA LYS A 39 -10.39 5.54 -9.03
C LYS A 39 -11.30 4.94 -7.95
N ASP A 40 -12.32 4.19 -8.35
CA ASP A 40 -13.35 3.65 -7.46
C ASP A 40 -13.09 2.21 -7.00
N GLU A 41 -11.97 1.61 -7.42
CA GLU A 41 -11.61 0.24 -7.07
C GLU A 41 -10.28 0.22 -6.30
N LEU A 42 -10.25 -0.53 -5.18
CA LEU A 42 -9.04 -0.79 -4.42
C LEU A 42 -8.15 -1.82 -5.13
N GLY A 43 -7.55 -1.39 -6.24
CA GLY A 43 -6.53 -2.10 -7.01
C GLY A 43 -5.18 -1.38 -6.87
N PRO A 44 -4.10 -2.06 -6.47
CA PRO A 44 -2.80 -1.43 -6.37
C PRO A 44 -2.18 -1.20 -7.75
N LEU A 45 -1.42 -0.13 -7.87
CA LEU A 45 -0.40 -0.01 -8.92
C LEU A 45 0.88 -0.68 -8.42
N VAL A 46 1.44 -1.57 -9.24
CA VAL A 46 2.67 -2.29 -8.92
C VAL A 46 3.73 -1.94 -9.94
N TYR A 47 4.92 -1.55 -9.47
CA TYR A 47 6.04 -1.23 -10.33
C TYR A 47 7.36 -1.62 -9.67
N GLY A 48 8.30 -2.11 -10.46
CA GLY A 48 9.68 -2.37 -10.01
C GLY A 48 10.54 -1.11 -10.07
N ILE A 49 11.37 -0.92 -9.06
CA ILE A 49 12.46 0.03 -9.02
C ILE A 49 13.76 -0.78 -8.93
N GLY A 50 14.58 -0.76 -9.98
CA GLY A 50 15.75 -1.64 -10.02
C GLY A 50 15.38 -3.14 -10.01
N ASP A 51 16.34 -3.98 -9.61
CA ASP A 51 16.22 -5.44 -9.76
C ASP A 51 15.44 -6.11 -8.63
N LYS A 52 15.38 -5.50 -7.44
CA LYS A 52 14.83 -6.12 -6.22
C LYS A 52 13.90 -5.22 -5.41
N ASP A 53 13.68 -3.97 -5.80
CA ASP A 53 12.73 -3.10 -5.11
C ASP A 53 11.41 -3.07 -5.90
N VAL A 54 10.30 -3.27 -5.20
CA VAL A 54 8.95 -3.27 -5.76
C VAL A 54 8.12 -2.29 -4.95
N CYS A 55 7.44 -1.38 -5.62
CA CYS A 55 6.50 -0.47 -4.99
C CYS A 55 5.08 -0.88 -5.31
N VAL A 56 4.22 -0.79 -4.28
CA VAL A 56 2.80 -1.09 -4.33
C VAL A 56 2.06 0.15 -3.84
N ALA A 57 1.49 0.89 -4.79
CA ALA A 57 0.78 2.13 -4.50
C ALA A 57 -0.74 1.90 -4.43
N PHE A 58 -1.38 2.44 -3.41
CA PHE A 58 -2.84 2.46 -3.26
C PHE A 58 -3.37 3.89 -3.35
N ASN A 59 -4.60 4.04 -3.87
CA ASN A 59 -5.25 5.34 -3.95
C ASN A 59 -5.50 5.87 -2.52
N SER A 60 -4.89 7.01 -2.19
CA SER A 60 -5.01 7.69 -0.88
C SER A 60 -6.46 7.89 -0.46
N ASP A 61 -7.31 8.45 -1.32
CA ASP A 61 -8.72 8.71 -1.03
C ASP A 61 -9.47 7.44 -0.61
N LEU A 62 -9.22 6.31 -1.29
CA LEU A 62 -9.86 5.05 -0.96
C LEU A 62 -9.35 4.48 0.37
N VAL A 63 -8.05 4.60 0.63
CA VAL A 63 -7.45 4.15 1.90
C VAL A 63 -8.04 4.96 3.07
N GLU A 64 -8.10 6.28 2.94
CA GLU A 64 -8.67 7.17 3.94
C GLU A 64 -10.16 6.90 4.17
N LEU A 65 -10.94 6.73 3.10
CA LEU A 65 -12.36 6.38 3.18
C LEU A 65 -12.55 5.06 3.95
N MET A 66 -11.77 4.03 3.64
CA MET A 66 -11.86 2.75 4.33
C MET A 66 -11.48 2.84 5.80
N ILE A 67 -10.48 3.66 6.15
CA ILE A 67 -10.10 3.92 7.54
C ILE A 67 -11.25 4.62 8.27
N ALA A 68 -11.80 5.69 7.69
CA ALA A 68 -12.89 6.45 8.27
C ALA A 68 -14.13 5.57 8.51
N GLU A 69 -14.55 4.81 7.50
CA GLU A 69 -15.68 3.88 7.63
C GLU A 69 -15.43 2.79 8.69
N SER A 70 -14.20 2.28 8.78
CA SER A 70 -13.86 1.27 9.76
C SER A 70 -13.94 1.83 11.19
N ILE A 71 -13.45 3.05 11.40
CA ILE A 71 -13.57 3.76 12.69
C ILE A 71 -15.04 4.04 13.01
N GLU A 72 -15.84 4.51 12.06
CA GLU A 72 -17.27 4.77 12.27
C GLU A 72 -18.02 3.50 12.69
N LYS A 73 -17.78 2.38 11.99
CA LYS A 73 -18.51 1.12 12.23
C LYS A 73 -18.03 0.38 13.48
N ASN A 74 -16.76 0.49 13.83
CA ASN A 74 -16.13 -0.38 14.82
C ASN A 74 -15.45 0.35 15.99
N GLY A 75 -15.40 1.69 15.94
CA GLY A 75 -14.63 2.51 16.88
C GLY A 75 -15.12 2.42 18.31
N GLU A 76 -16.43 2.27 18.52
CA GLU A 76 -17.00 2.07 19.87
C GLU A 76 -16.60 0.72 20.48
N THR A 77 -16.41 -0.30 19.63
CA THR A 77 -16.14 -1.68 20.07
C THR A 77 -14.65 -1.91 20.32
N TYR A 78 -13.79 -1.48 19.39
CA TYR A 78 -12.36 -1.79 19.42
C TYR A 78 -11.46 -0.58 19.69
N GLY A 79 -12.02 0.64 19.70
CA GLY A 79 -11.27 1.89 19.74
C GLY A 79 -10.75 2.30 18.36
N ALA A 80 -10.70 3.62 18.12
CA ALA A 80 -10.40 4.20 16.80
C ALA A 80 -9.08 3.68 16.19
N GLN A 81 -8.02 3.52 16.98
CA GLN A 81 -6.74 3.01 16.48
C GLN A 81 -6.82 1.56 15.98
N ALA A 82 -7.44 0.67 16.74
CA ALA A 82 -7.60 -0.72 16.34
C ALA A 82 -8.52 -0.84 15.12
N SER A 83 -9.59 -0.04 15.07
CA SER A 83 -10.50 0.02 13.92
C SER A 83 -9.79 0.54 12.66
N ALA A 84 -8.95 1.57 12.76
CA ALA A 84 -8.16 2.08 11.64
C ALA A 84 -7.23 1.03 11.04
N PHE A 85 -6.75 0.07 11.86
CA PHE A 85 -5.85 -0.99 11.40
C PHE A 85 -6.55 -2.11 10.62
N LEU A 86 -7.86 -2.32 10.81
CA LEU A 86 -8.62 -3.37 10.11
C LEU A 86 -8.48 -3.28 8.57
N PRO A 87 -8.74 -2.15 7.91
CA PRO A 87 -8.57 -2.03 6.46
C PRO A 87 -7.11 -2.18 6.00
N ILE A 88 -6.13 -1.86 6.85
CA ILE A 88 -4.71 -2.04 6.55
C ILE A 88 -4.42 -3.51 6.27
N THR A 89 -5.01 -4.45 7.01
CA THR A 89 -4.82 -5.89 6.75
C THR A 89 -5.30 -6.31 5.36
N LEU A 90 -6.38 -5.72 4.85
CA LEU A 90 -6.88 -5.98 3.49
C LEU A 90 -5.93 -5.41 2.44
N ILE A 91 -5.44 -4.17 2.66
CA ILE A 91 -4.48 -3.49 1.79
C ILE A 91 -3.19 -4.31 1.68
N LEU A 92 -2.63 -4.76 2.81
CA LEU A 92 -1.45 -5.61 2.84
C LEU A 92 -1.66 -6.90 2.06
N ASN A 93 -2.78 -7.60 2.29
CA ASN A 93 -3.09 -8.84 1.59
C ASN A 93 -3.23 -8.66 0.07
N LYS A 94 -3.90 -7.59 -0.37
CA LYS A 94 -4.05 -7.27 -1.80
C LYS A 94 -2.70 -6.91 -2.41
N GLY A 95 -1.92 -6.07 -1.74
CA GLY A 95 -0.64 -5.61 -2.25
C GLY A 95 0.42 -6.70 -2.29
N LEU A 96 0.51 -7.56 -1.27
CA LEU A 96 1.41 -8.71 -1.28
C LEU A 96 1.08 -9.69 -2.42
N LYS A 97 -0.21 -9.96 -2.66
CA LYS A 97 -0.63 -10.79 -3.81
C LYS A 97 -0.20 -10.17 -5.14
N ALA A 98 -0.35 -8.85 -5.29
CA ALA A 98 0.00 -8.14 -6.50
C ALA A 98 1.53 -8.08 -6.71
N ALA A 99 2.30 -7.80 -5.64
CA ALA A 99 3.76 -7.81 -5.65
C ALA A 99 4.31 -9.20 -5.98
N ASN A 100 3.80 -10.25 -5.34
CA ASN A 100 4.23 -11.62 -5.61
C ASN A 100 3.97 -12.03 -7.06
N LYS A 101 2.81 -11.65 -7.61
CA LYS A 101 2.52 -11.86 -9.03
C LYS A 101 3.52 -11.14 -9.93
N TYR A 102 3.78 -9.86 -9.66
CA TYR A 102 4.78 -9.09 -10.41
C TYR A 102 6.17 -9.73 -10.37
N ILE A 103 6.63 -10.13 -9.18
CA ILE A 103 7.94 -10.78 -9.00
C ILE A 103 8.02 -12.12 -9.77
N GLN A 104 6.92 -12.89 -9.81
CA GLN A 104 6.85 -14.13 -10.57
C GLN A 104 6.86 -13.88 -12.09
N ASP A 105 6.16 -12.85 -12.56
CA ASP A 105 6.10 -12.49 -13.98
C ASP A 105 7.44 -11.95 -14.52
N GLN A 106 8.34 -11.49 -13.62
CA GLN A 106 9.69 -11.01 -13.94
C GLN A 106 10.78 -12.10 -13.84
N LYS A 107 10.46 -13.28 -13.29
CA LYS A 107 11.40 -14.42 -13.16
C LYS A 107 11.31 -15.37 -14.35
#